data_AF-A0A9P9QBN9-F1
#
_entry.id   AF-A0A9P9QBN9-F1
#
_cell.length_a   1.000
_cell.length_b   1.000
_cell.length_c   1.000
_cell.angle_alpha   90.00
_cell.angle_beta   90.00
_cell.angle_gamma   90.00
#
_symmetry.space_group_name_H-M   'P 1'
#
loop_
_entity.id
_entity.type
_entity.pdbx_description
1 polymer ?
#
loop_
_entity_poly.entity_id
_entity_poly.type
_entity_poly.pdbx_seq_one_letter_code
_entity_poly.pdbx_strand_id
1 'polypeptide(L)'
;GRTPTPRSHTSNHSPKSPPQNSKSKHFTAPSTTITTPTSSTAVFIVSDTCYPTATDFNTNKGATRIDSAHSSQRAANNRAKKIIYENSGGCTVDIDKIIEEMKQGLYTGIGIGGKEERDGGCYARKCEVEGKILDEDSEDEGGEDMCDGDKDREGDVDM
;
A
#
# COMPACT_ATOMS: atom_id res chain seq x y z
N GLY A 1 42.02 -12.28 45.98
CA GLY A 1 40.55 -12.18 46.02
C GLY A 1 39.98 -13.18 45.03
N ARG A 2 39.03 -14.01 45.46
CA ARG A 2 38.41 -15.06 44.65
C ARG A 2 37.04 -14.60 44.14
N THR A 3 36.77 -14.85 42.87
CA THR A 3 35.55 -14.54 42.11
C THR A 3 34.33 -15.34 42.61
N PRO A 4 33.14 -14.73 42.76
CA PRO A 4 31.88 -15.46 42.92
C PRO A 4 31.22 -15.76 41.56
N THR A 5 30.90 -17.04 41.33
CA THR A 5 30.15 -17.61 40.20
C THR A 5 28.61 -17.45 40.33
N PRO A 6 27.85 -17.53 39.22
CA PRO A 6 26.39 -17.43 39.21
C PRO A 6 25.69 -18.70 39.70
N ARG A 7 24.52 -18.55 40.34
CA ARG A 7 23.64 -19.62 40.80
C ARG A 7 22.49 -19.83 39.81
N SER A 8 22.44 -21.00 39.18
CA SER A 8 21.29 -21.50 38.42
C SER A 8 20.23 -22.04 39.38
N HIS A 9 18.96 -21.70 39.14
CA HIS A 9 17.83 -22.43 39.72
C HIS A 9 17.18 -23.29 38.65
N THR A 10 17.28 -24.60 38.84
CA THR A 10 16.54 -25.64 38.13
C THR A 10 15.14 -25.73 38.73
N SER A 11 14.10 -25.77 37.89
CA SER A 11 12.78 -26.23 38.30
C SER A 11 12.43 -27.48 37.50
N ASN A 12 12.36 -28.60 38.23
CA ASN A 12 11.92 -29.89 37.75
C ASN A 12 10.40 -29.90 37.62
N HIS A 13 9.87 -30.07 36.41
CA HIS A 13 8.58 -30.73 36.21
C HIS A 13 8.64 -31.61 34.96
N SER A 14 8.68 -32.93 35.17
CA SER A 14 8.31 -33.93 34.17
C SER A 14 6.81 -34.22 34.33
N PRO A 15 6.09 -34.49 33.23
CA PRO A 15 5.66 -35.88 33.04
C PRO A 15 5.73 -36.39 31.58
N LYS A 16 6.29 -37.60 31.47
CA LYS A 16 5.93 -38.75 30.62
C LYS A 16 4.96 -38.53 29.44
N SER A 17 5.40 -38.92 28.23
CA SER A 17 4.55 -39.45 27.15
C SER A 17 5.37 -40.40 26.24
N PRO A 18 4.89 -41.63 25.97
CA PRO A 18 5.32 -42.43 24.82
C PRO A 18 4.10 -42.88 23.96
N PRO A 19 4.27 -43.63 22.84
CA PRO A 19 4.92 -43.27 21.57
C PRO A 19 3.97 -43.43 20.32
N GLN A 20 4.53 -43.18 19.13
CA GLN A 20 4.02 -43.25 17.74
C GLN A 20 2.89 -44.27 17.41
N ASN A 21 1.95 -43.93 16.50
CA ASN A 21 1.78 -44.64 15.20
C ASN A 21 0.75 -44.00 14.21
N SER A 22 1.19 -43.92 12.96
CA SER A 22 0.54 -43.89 11.63
C SER A 22 -0.99 -43.98 11.48
N LYS A 23 -1.57 -43.15 10.59
CA LYS A 23 -2.49 -43.59 9.50
C LYS A 23 -2.80 -42.48 8.49
N SER A 24 -2.44 -42.79 7.25
CA SER A 24 -2.92 -42.21 5.99
C SER A 24 -4.42 -41.93 5.97
N LYS A 25 -4.80 -40.74 5.48
CA LYS A 25 -6.03 -40.54 4.69
C LYS A 25 -5.75 -39.54 3.59
N HIS A 26 -5.87 -40.05 2.36
CA HIS A 26 -6.02 -39.32 1.11
C HIS A 26 -6.90 -38.07 1.29
N PHE A 27 -6.36 -36.90 0.98
CA PHE A 27 -7.19 -35.79 0.53
C PHE A 27 -7.11 -35.75 -0.98
N THR A 28 -8.18 -36.27 -1.58
CA THR A 28 -8.56 -36.12 -2.97
C THR A 28 -8.48 -34.64 -3.34
N ALA A 29 -7.62 -34.29 -4.30
CA ALA A 29 -7.64 -32.99 -4.94
C ALA A 29 -9.00 -32.84 -5.66
N PRO A 30 -9.80 -31.80 -5.38
CA PRO A 30 -10.86 -31.42 -6.27
C PRO A 30 -10.26 -30.57 -7.39
N SER A 31 -10.34 -31.15 -8.59
CA SER A 31 -10.61 -30.50 -9.87
C SER A 31 -10.31 -29.01 -10.00
N THR A 32 -9.43 -28.71 -10.94
CA THR A 32 -9.36 -27.47 -11.73
C THR A 32 -10.73 -26.82 -11.91
N THR A 33 -10.90 -25.68 -11.26
CA THR A 33 -11.71 -24.59 -11.79
C THR A 33 -10.76 -23.39 -11.87
N ILE A 34 -10.09 -23.23 -13.01
CA ILE A 34 -9.56 -21.91 -13.39
C ILE A 34 -10.80 -21.13 -13.83
N THR A 35 -11.60 -20.68 -12.85
CA THR A 35 -12.34 -19.46 -13.06
C THR A 35 -11.27 -18.40 -12.94
N THR A 36 -10.86 -17.78 -14.03
CA THR A 36 -10.18 -16.47 -13.93
C THR A 36 -11.22 -15.56 -13.28
N PRO A 37 -11.11 -15.18 -11.99
CA PRO A 37 -11.83 -14.01 -11.60
C PRO A 37 -11.17 -12.89 -12.38
N THR A 38 -11.94 -12.14 -13.17
CA THR A 38 -11.62 -10.75 -13.48
C THR A 38 -11.67 -10.00 -12.14
N SER A 39 -10.68 -10.27 -11.27
CA SER A 39 -10.65 -9.77 -9.92
C SER A 39 -10.06 -8.39 -9.97
N SER A 40 -10.94 -7.40 -10.04
CA SER A 40 -10.60 -6.03 -9.75
C SER A 40 -9.80 -5.99 -8.44
N THR A 41 -8.48 -5.78 -8.53
CA THR A 41 -7.59 -5.89 -7.38
C THR A 41 -7.42 -4.51 -6.78
N ALA A 42 -7.86 -4.34 -5.53
CA ALA A 42 -7.69 -3.09 -4.81
C ALA A 42 -6.26 -2.97 -4.26
N VAL A 43 -5.58 -1.88 -4.60
CA VAL A 43 -4.28 -1.50 -4.07
C VAL A 43 -4.42 -0.22 -3.26
N PHE A 44 -3.88 -0.22 -2.05
CA PHE A 44 -3.92 0.90 -1.12
C PHE A 44 -2.55 1.56 -1.08
N ILE A 45 -2.48 2.82 -1.51
CA ILE A 45 -1.25 3.59 -1.63
C ILE A 45 -1.14 4.55 -0.45
N VAL A 46 0.01 4.54 0.22
CA VAL A 46 0.35 5.46 1.30
C VAL A 46 1.19 6.59 0.72
N SER A 47 0.68 7.81 0.82
CA SER A 47 1.32 9.03 0.36
C SER A 47 1.70 9.91 1.54
N ASP A 48 2.86 10.53 1.46
CA ASP A 48 3.38 11.45 2.46
C ASP A 48 3.75 12.79 1.80
N THR A 49 3.09 13.85 2.25
CA THR A 49 3.20 15.19 1.67
C THR A 49 3.77 16.15 2.70
N CYS A 50 4.90 16.77 2.36
CA CYS A 50 5.53 17.83 3.13
C CYS A 50 5.14 19.19 2.59
N TYR A 51 4.67 20.09 3.45
CA TYR A 51 4.44 21.50 3.13
C TYR A 51 5.54 22.33 3.81
N PRO A 52 6.47 22.94 3.04
CA PRO A 52 7.58 23.70 3.62
C PRO A 52 7.13 24.93 4.41
N THR A 53 6.10 25.63 3.93
CA THR A 53 5.58 26.86 4.54
C THR A 53 4.08 26.79 4.83
N ALA A 54 3.59 27.70 5.68
CA ALA A 54 2.15 27.89 5.90
C ALA A 54 1.38 28.24 4.61
N THR A 55 2.01 29.04 3.74
CA THR A 55 1.43 29.42 2.44
C THR A 55 1.26 28.19 1.54
N ASP A 56 2.25 27.31 1.52
CA ASP A 56 2.21 26.06 0.74
C ASP A 56 1.11 25.13 1.26
N PHE A 57 0.96 25.03 2.57
CA PHE A 57 -0.14 24.27 3.17
C PHE A 57 -1.50 24.83 2.75
N ASN A 58 -1.71 26.14 2.87
CA ASN A 58 -2.97 26.79 2.50
C ASN A 58 -3.29 26.71 0.99
N THR A 59 -2.27 26.64 0.14
CA THR A 59 -2.42 26.54 -1.32
C THR A 59 -2.31 25.10 -1.84
N ASN A 60 -2.18 24.10 -0.94
CA ASN A 60 -1.95 22.69 -1.26
C ASN A 60 -0.74 22.45 -2.18
N LYS A 61 0.33 23.23 -2.02
CA LYS A 61 1.59 23.11 -2.77
C LYS A 61 2.64 22.36 -1.98
N GLY A 62 2.39 21.07 -1.72
CA GLY A 62 3.33 20.20 -0.99
C GLY A 62 4.20 19.34 -1.92
N ALA A 63 5.33 18.87 -1.41
CA ALA A 63 6.11 17.81 -2.03
C ALA A 63 5.57 16.45 -1.55
N THR A 64 4.90 15.73 -2.45
CA THR A 64 4.33 14.40 -2.17
C THR A 64 5.29 13.29 -2.60
N ARG A 65 5.48 12.30 -1.72
CA ARG A 65 6.20 11.07 -2.02
C ARG A 65 5.31 9.86 -1.71
N ILE A 66 5.31 8.89 -2.61
CA ILE A 66 4.71 7.59 -2.32
C ILE A 66 5.64 6.83 -1.38
N ASP A 67 5.15 6.46 -0.20
CA ASP A 67 5.91 5.68 0.76
C ASP A 67 5.82 4.17 0.45
N SER A 68 4.60 3.66 0.25
CA SER A 68 4.38 2.23 0.04
C SER A 68 3.00 1.94 -0.57
N ALA A 69 2.85 0.75 -1.14
CA ALA A 69 1.59 0.21 -1.63
C ALA A 69 1.28 -1.12 -0.93
N HIS A 70 0.01 -1.37 -0.63
CA HIS A 70 -0.45 -2.52 0.15
C HIS A 70 -1.67 -3.14 -0.51
N SER A 71 -1.81 -4.46 -0.44
CA SER A 71 -3.03 -5.17 -0.86
C SER A 71 -4.17 -5.08 0.16
N SER A 72 -3.90 -4.54 1.36
CA SER A 72 -4.91 -4.40 2.40
C SER A 72 -4.96 -2.99 2.98
N GLN A 73 -6.19 -2.51 3.15
CA GLN A 73 -6.49 -1.23 3.77
C GLN A 73 -5.89 -1.09 5.17
N ARG A 74 -5.98 -2.15 5.98
CA ARG A 74 -5.48 -2.15 7.36
C ARG A 74 -3.96 -1.96 7.41
N ALA A 75 -3.21 -2.61 6.51
CA ALA A 75 -1.76 -2.46 6.47
C ALA A 75 -1.36 -1.03 6.03
N ALA A 76 -2.02 -0.49 5.01
CA ALA A 76 -1.79 0.88 4.55
C ALA A 76 -2.09 1.92 5.64
N ASN A 77 -3.22 1.79 6.33
CA ASN A 77 -3.60 2.70 7.43
C ASN A 77 -2.60 2.65 8.59
N ASN A 78 -2.20 1.45 9.01
CA ASN A 78 -1.20 1.29 10.07
C ASN A 78 0.14 1.91 9.68
N ARG A 79 0.54 1.77 8.40
CA ARG A 79 1.74 2.37 7.87
C ARG A 79 1.64 3.90 7.84
N ALA A 80 0.54 4.45 7.36
CA ALA A 80 0.33 5.90 7.31
C ALA A 80 0.34 6.54 8.71
N LYS A 81 -0.32 5.91 9.69
CA LYS A 81 -0.23 6.31 11.11
C LYS A 81 1.22 6.29 11.59
N LYS A 82 1.95 5.20 11.35
CA LYS A 82 3.34 5.08 11.76
C LYS A 82 4.21 6.22 11.20
N ILE A 83 4.03 6.61 9.94
CA ILE A 83 4.80 7.68 9.31
C ILE A 83 4.56 9.03 9.97
N ILE A 84 3.28 9.40 10.23
CA ILE A 84 2.97 10.70 10.82
C ILE A 84 3.47 10.81 12.27
N TYR A 85 3.49 9.70 13.02
CA TYR A 85 3.92 9.70 14.43
C TYR A 85 5.43 9.51 14.62
N GLU A 86 6.11 8.73 13.78
CA GLU A 86 7.54 8.45 13.95
C GLU A 86 8.46 9.53 13.37
N ASN A 87 7.93 10.48 12.60
CA ASN A 87 8.69 11.54 11.96
C ASN A 87 9.99 11.01 11.27
N SER A 88 9.85 10.01 10.41
CA SER A 88 10.98 9.27 9.84
C SER A 88 11.85 10.05 8.85
N GLY A 89 11.58 11.35 8.63
CA GLY A 89 12.13 12.15 7.53
C GLY A 89 12.81 13.45 7.96
N GLY A 90 13.07 13.66 9.25
CA GLY A 90 13.68 14.90 9.77
C GLY A 90 12.71 16.09 9.81
N CYS A 91 11.46 15.88 9.44
CA CYS A 91 10.42 16.90 9.34
C CYS A 91 9.67 17.02 10.66
N THR A 92 10.24 17.76 11.60
CA THR A 92 9.59 18.03 12.90
C THR A 92 8.22 18.67 12.67
N VAL A 93 7.14 17.91 12.86
CA VAL A 93 5.78 18.43 13.03
C VAL A 93 5.35 18.24 14.48
N ASP A 94 4.47 19.10 14.97
CA ASP A 94 3.94 18.97 16.32
C ASP A 94 2.99 17.77 16.38
N ILE A 95 3.43 16.73 17.07
CA ILE A 95 2.69 15.47 17.22
C ILE A 95 1.38 15.71 17.98
N ASP A 96 1.36 16.69 18.89
CA ASP A 96 0.17 17.05 19.67
C ASP A 96 -0.88 17.77 18.81
N LYS A 97 -0.50 18.23 17.61
CA LYS A 97 -1.38 18.88 16.64
C LYS A 97 -1.70 18.00 15.44
N ILE A 98 -1.66 16.68 15.60
CA ILE A 98 -2.10 15.76 14.54
C ILE A 98 -3.63 15.68 14.54
N ILE A 99 -4.22 16.00 13.40
CA ILE A 99 -5.63 15.77 13.10
C ILE A 99 -5.73 14.46 12.31
N GLU A 100 -6.45 13.47 12.86
CA GLU A 100 -6.72 12.21 12.19
C GLU A 100 -8.14 12.19 11.63
N GLU A 101 -8.28 11.78 10.37
CA GLU A 101 -9.55 11.58 9.70
C GLU A 101 -9.58 10.19 9.04
N MET A 102 -10.76 9.60 8.96
CA MET A 102 -11.00 8.34 8.26
C MET A 102 -12.13 8.54 7.27
N LYS A 103 -11.82 8.54 5.96
CA LYS A 103 -12.82 8.65 4.89
C LYS A 103 -12.93 7.31 4.18
N GLN A 104 -14.13 6.71 4.17
CA GLN A 104 -14.33 5.34 3.65
C GLN A 104 -13.40 4.31 4.33
N GLY A 105 -13.06 4.58 5.60
CA GLY A 105 -12.10 3.81 6.38
C GLY A 105 -10.63 4.00 5.99
N LEU A 106 -10.29 4.88 5.05
CA LEU A 106 -8.91 5.20 4.67
C LEU A 106 -8.39 6.34 5.53
N TYR A 107 -7.16 6.19 5.99
CA TYR A 107 -6.52 7.14 6.90
C TYR A 107 -6.07 8.42 6.21
N THR A 108 -6.29 9.56 6.86
CA THR A 108 -5.58 10.81 6.61
C THR A 108 -5.14 11.38 7.95
N GLY A 109 -3.85 11.71 8.08
CA GLY A 109 -3.27 12.38 9.24
C GLY A 109 -2.60 13.67 8.81
N ILE A 110 -2.90 14.77 9.48
CA ILE A 110 -2.29 16.08 9.21
C ILE A 110 -1.64 16.59 10.49
N GLY A 111 -0.31 16.71 10.51
CA GLY A 111 0.43 17.38 11.57
C GLY A 111 0.82 18.80 11.15
N ILE A 112 0.63 19.78 12.04
CA ILE A 112 0.88 21.21 11.78
C ILE A 112 1.84 21.77 12.84
N GLY A 113 2.65 22.78 12.47
CA GLY A 113 3.41 23.57 13.43
C GLY A 113 4.85 23.10 13.56
N GLY A 114 5.44 22.65 12.46
CA GLY A 114 6.84 22.27 12.40
C GLY A 114 7.83 23.42 12.36
N LYS A 115 9.13 23.10 12.47
CA LYS A 115 10.21 24.09 12.31
C LYS A 115 10.26 24.53 10.85
N GLU A 116 9.76 25.74 10.57
CA GLU A 116 9.80 26.35 9.24
C GLU A 116 11.24 26.42 8.70
N GLU A 117 11.38 26.12 7.40
CA GLU A 117 12.45 26.31 6.39
C GLU A 117 13.93 26.44 6.80
N ARG A 118 14.27 27.11 7.91
CA ARG A 118 15.66 27.36 8.35
C ARG A 118 16.44 26.11 8.72
N ASP A 119 15.77 24.99 9.02
CA ASP A 119 16.42 23.73 9.40
C ASP A 119 16.02 22.54 8.48
N GLY A 120 15.49 22.81 7.27
CA GLY A 120 15.09 21.75 6.33
C GLY A 120 13.87 20.93 6.79
N GLY A 121 12.98 21.52 7.60
CA GLY A 121 11.74 20.90 8.10
C GLY A 121 10.49 21.27 7.30
N CYS A 122 9.39 20.52 7.51
CA CYS A 122 8.06 20.89 7.03
C CYS A 122 7.34 21.76 8.05
N TYR A 123 6.65 22.80 7.59
CA TYR A 123 5.64 23.50 8.39
C TYR A 123 4.46 22.59 8.74
N ALA A 124 3.97 21.83 7.75
CA ALA A 124 2.91 20.86 7.92
C ALA A 124 3.23 19.57 7.14
N ARG A 125 2.70 18.45 7.60
CA ARG A 125 2.87 17.15 6.95
C ARG A 125 1.52 16.44 6.89
N LYS A 126 1.18 15.91 5.73
CA LYS A 126 -0.04 15.13 5.52
C LYS A 126 0.34 13.72 5.07
N CYS A 127 -0.08 12.71 5.81
CA CYS A 127 0.01 11.32 5.39
C CYS A 127 -1.39 10.81 5.07
N GLU A 128 -1.60 10.26 3.89
CA GLU A 128 -2.92 9.81 3.44
C GLU A 128 -2.86 8.44 2.75
N VAL A 129 -3.98 7.73 2.81
CA VAL A 129 -4.16 6.43 2.14
C VAL A 129 -5.21 6.57 1.04
N GLU A 130 -4.84 6.16 -0.17
CA GLU A 130 -5.75 6.13 -1.32
C GLU A 130 -5.97 4.68 -1.77
N GLY A 131 -7.23 4.27 -1.98
CA GLY A 131 -7.56 2.99 -2.59
C GLY A 131 -7.72 3.14 -4.10
N LYS A 132 -6.98 2.36 -4.90
CA LYS A 132 -7.14 2.26 -6.34
C LYS A 132 -7.56 0.85 -6.72
N ILE A 133 -8.50 0.75 -7.64
CA ILE A 133 -8.94 -0.53 -8.20
C ILE A 133 -8.17 -0.73 -9.51
N LEU A 134 -7.49 -1.86 -9.65
CA LEU A 134 -6.84 -2.27 -10.88
C LEU A 134 -7.76 -3.26 -11.59
N ASP A 135 -8.21 -2.88 -12.79
CA ASP A 135 -8.93 -3.78 -13.69
C ASP A 135 -7.90 -4.43 -14.63
N GLU A 136 -7.86 -5.76 -14.68
CA GLU A 136 -6.88 -6.53 -15.45
C GLU A 136 -7.26 -6.68 -16.94
N ASP A 137 -8.46 -6.21 -17.35
CA ASP A 137 -9.06 -6.50 -18.67
C ASP A 137 -8.96 -5.34 -19.67
N SER A 138 -7.76 -4.83 -19.94
CA SER A 138 -7.54 -4.02 -21.15
C SER A 138 -6.77 -4.81 -22.19
N GLU A 139 -7.35 -5.93 -22.62
CA GLU A 139 -6.99 -6.55 -23.89
C GLU A 139 -7.50 -5.62 -25.00
N ASP A 140 -6.56 -4.89 -25.60
CA ASP A 140 -6.75 -4.14 -26.83
C ASP A 140 -7.03 -5.13 -27.98
N GLU A 141 -8.28 -5.55 -28.12
CA GLU A 141 -8.82 -6.23 -29.30
C GLU A 141 -8.94 -5.22 -30.45
N GLY A 142 -7.80 -4.67 -30.88
CA GLY A 142 -7.68 -3.84 -32.07
C GLY A 142 -7.83 -4.69 -33.32
N GLY A 143 -9.09 -4.91 -33.70
CA GLY A 143 -9.51 -5.74 -34.82
C GLY A 143 -8.76 -5.47 -36.13
N GLU A 144 -8.19 -6.54 -36.67
CA GLU A 144 -7.72 -6.67 -38.03
C GLU A 144 -8.88 -6.59 -39.03
N ASP A 145 -9.24 -5.40 -39.50
CA ASP A 145 -10.12 -5.25 -40.66
C ASP A 145 -9.27 -5.20 -41.94
N MET A 146 -9.02 -6.39 -42.49
CA MET A 146 -8.53 -6.56 -43.87
C MET A 146 -9.66 -6.24 -44.85
N CYS A 147 -9.82 -4.97 -45.20
CA CYS A 147 -10.58 -4.56 -46.37
C CYS A 147 -9.68 -4.59 -47.62
N ASP A 148 -9.47 -5.79 -48.16
CA ASP A 148 -9.04 -6.05 -49.53
C ASP A 148 -10.17 -5.61 -50.48
N GLY A 149 -9.91 -4.64 -51.36
CA GLY A 149 -10.97 -3.99 -52.13
C GLY A 149 -10.51 -3.18 -53.34
N ASP A 150 -9.53 -3.71 -54.07
CA ASP A 150 -9.13 -3.21 -55.40
C ASP A 150 -10.21 -3.55 -56.43
N LYS A 151 -10.97 -2.57 -56.95
CA LYS A 151 -11.65 -2.63 -58.26
C LYS A 151 -11.81 -1.26 -58.90
N ASP A 152 -10.95 -1.02 -59.88
CA ASP A 152 -11.19 -0.16 -61.03
C ASP A 152 -12.56 -0.43 -61.70
N ARG A 153 -13.31 0.62 -62.07
CA ARG A 153 -14.01 0.72 -63.37
C ARG A 153 -14.74 2.06 -63.58
N GLU A 154 -14.23 2.78 -64.59
CA GLU A 154 -14.97 3.38 -65.71
C GLU A 154 -15.89 4.58 -65.41
N GLY A 155 -15.32 5.77 -65.64
CA GLY A 155 -16.08 6.99 -65.88
C GLY A 155 -16.55 7.06 -67.34
N ASP A 156 -17.87 6.97 -67.52
CA ASP A 156 -18.59 7.38 -68.71
C ASP A 156 -19.58 8.47 -68.30
N VAL A 157 -19.32 9.71 -68.68
CA VAL A 157 -20.31 10.79 -68.72
C VAL A 157 -20.12 11.59 -70.00
N ASP A 158 -20.82 11.13 -71.04
CA ASP A 158 -21.25 11.91 -72.19
C ASP A 158 -22.65 12.47 -71.86
N MET A 159 -22.76 13.79 -71.67
CA MET A 159 -23.83 14.69 -72.15
C MET A 159 -23.68 16.10 -71.58
#